data_AF-A0A2V6WEN0-F1
#
_entry.id   AF-A0A2V6WEN0-F1
#
_cell.length_a   1.000
_cell.length_b   1.000
_cell.length_c   1.000
_cell.angle_alpha   90.00
_cell.angle_beta   90.00
_cell.angle_gamma   90.00
#
_symmetry.space_group_name_H-M   'P 1'
#
loop_
_entity.id
_entity.type
_entity.pdbx_description
1 polymer ?
#
loop_
_entity_poly.entity_id
_entity_poly.type
_entity_poly.pdbx_seq_one_letter_code
_entity_poly.pdbx_strand_id
1 'polypeptide(L)'
;MPGSLSIPPRITAGSDYRLGTGDTVEVVLAGRVEVARQVAMVSADGNIAVPPIGAVPVAGLTVLEAQTRMTELAKPLFRYLDLTVSLIGTRSF
;
A
#
# COMPACT_ATOMS: atom_id res chain seq x y z
N MET A 1 7.38 13.19 38.78
CA MET A 1 6.47 12.77 37.70
C MET A 1 7.26 12.73 36.41
N PRO A 2 7.75 11.58 35.93
CA PRO A 2 8.55 11.54 34.70
C PRO A 2 7.65 11.61 33.45
N GLY A 3 8.03 12.51 32.55
CA GLY A 3 7.31 12.86 31.32
C GLY A 3 7.24 11.70 30.32
N SER A 4 6.07 11.60 29.69
CA SER A 4 5.82 10.70 28.58
C SER A 4 6.75 11.04 27.42
N LEU A 5 7.61 10.10 27.04
CA LEU A 5 8.31 10.14 25.76
C LEU A 5 7.27 10.01 24.65
N SER A 6 6.92 11.12 24.02
CA SER A 6 6.17 11.12 22.77
C SER A 6 7.10 10.65 21.66
N ILE A 7 7.17 9.33 21.49
CA ILE A 7 7.76 8.73 20.30
C ILE A 7 6.84 9.16 19.15
N PRO A 8 7.31 9.91 18.13
CA PRO A 8 6.48 10.17 16.97
C PRO A 8 6.10 8.78 16.41
N PRO A 9 4.82 8.50 16.15
CA PRO A 9 4.46 7.25 15.53
C PRO A 9 5.27 7.18 14.24
N ARG A 10 6.20 6.25 14.19
CA ARG A 10 6.65 5.69 12.92
C ARG A 10 5.38 5.16 12.29
N ILE A 11 4.73 5.99 11.48
CA ILE A 11 3.58 5.65 10.69
C ILE A 11 4.09 4.65 9.64
N THR A 12 4.22 3.40 10.06
CA THR A 12 3.58 2.33 9.31
C THR A 12 2.15 2.83 9.16
N ALA A 13 1.84 3.48 8.03
CA ALA A 13 0.58 4.21 7.81
C ALA A 13 -0.52 3.40 8.46
N GLY A 14 -1.07 3.97 9.55
CA GLY A 14 -1.62 3.19 10.66
C GLY A 14 -2.57 2.12 10.16
N SER A 15 -2.71 1.05 10.92
CA SER A 15 -3.74 0.02 10.71
C SER A 15 -5.16 0.58 10.52
N ASP A 16 -5.36 1.88 10.73
CA ASP A 16 -6.60 2.66 10.58
C ASP A 16 -6.57 3.71 9.44
N TYR A 17 -5.42 3.98 8.80
CA TYR A 17 -5.33 4.92 7.68
C TYR A 17 -6.02 4.31 6.45
N ARG A 18 -7.17 4.89 6.10
CA ARG A 18 -7.92 4.53 4.90
C ARG A 18 -7.35 5.25 3.70
N LEU A 19 -7.00 4.48 2.68
CA LEU A 19 -6.59 5.01 1.39
C LEU A 19 -7.77 5.74 0.76
N GLY A 20 -7.53 7.01 0.48
CA GLY A 20 -8.43 7.91 -0.21
C GLY A 20 -8.00 8.15 -1.65
N THR A 21 -8.95 8.61 -2.46
CA THR A 21 -8.69 9.11 -3.80
C THR A 21 -7.59 10.16 -3.80
N GLY A 22 -6.61 10.02 -4.70
CA GLY A 22 -5.46 10.92 -4.82
C GLY A 22 -4.26 10.55 -3.94
N ASP A 23 -4.37 9.52 -3.09
CA ASP A 23 -3.20 9.02 -2.37
C ASP A 23 -2.23 8.32 -3.31
N THR A 24 -0.94 8.46 -3.01
CA THR A 24 0.14 7.79 -3.74
C THR A 24 0.68 6.65 -2.90
N VAL A 25 0.51 5.44 -3.42
CA VAL A 25 1.00 4.21 -2.81
C VAL A 25 2.16 3.68 -3.63
N GLU A 26 3.21 3.27 -2.93
CA GLU A 26 4.28 2.46 -3.47
C GLU A 26 3.98 1.00 -3.19
N VAL A 27 4.03 0.19 -4.24
CA VAL A 27 3.85 -1.25 -4.21
C VAL A 27 5.21 -1.86 -4.50
N VAL A 28 5.79 -2.48 -3.49
CA VAL A 28 7.06 -3.18 -3.61
C VAL A 28 6.77 -4.66 -3.78
N LEU A 29 7.18 -5.18 -4.92
CA LEU A 29 7.12 -6.57 -5.31
C LEU A 29 8.51 -7.18 -5.15
N ALA A 30 8.76 -7.85 -4.03
CA ALA A 30 10.00 -8.56 -3.78
C ALA A 30 9.87 -10.05 -4.17
N GLY A 31 10.38 -10.38 -5.34
CA GLY A 31 10.50 -11.77 -5.80
C GLY A 31 11.79 -12.43 -5.31
N ARG A 32 12.04 -13.66 -5.78
CA ARG A 32 13.24 -14.43 -5.42
C ARG A 32 14.56 -13.85 -5.95
N VAL A 33 14.51 -13.17 -7.08
CA VAL A 33 15.70 -12.72 -7.82
C VAL A 33 15.68 -11.20 -8.05
N GLU A 34 14.49 -10.59 -8.02
CA GLU A 34 14.31 -9.18 -8.34
C GLU A 34 13.29 -8.52 -7.40
N VAL A 35 13.50 -7.23 -7.14
CA VAL A 35 12.58 -6.37 -6.40
C VAL A 35 12.08 -5.30 -7.36
N ALA A 36 10.79 -5.33 -7.70
CA ALA A 36 10.12 -4.31 -8.50
C ALA A 36 9.41 -3.32 -7.58
N ARG A 37 9.61 -2.02 -7.78
CA ARG A 37 8.94 -0.97 -7.02
C ARG A 37 8.07 -0.18 -7.96
N GLN A 38 6.77 -0.21 -7.71
CA GLN A 38 5.76 0.39 -8.57
C GLN A 38 5.02 1.45 -7.77
N VAL A 39 5.09 2.69 -8.22
CA VAL A 39 4.31 3.78 -7.63
C VAL A 39 3.00 3.90 -8.37
N ALA A 40 1.88 3.78 -7.66
CA ALA A 40 0.54 3.90 -8.18
C ALA A 40 -0.24 4.95 -7.39
N MET A 41 -1.04 5.74 -8.10
CA MET A 41 -1.95 6.72 -7.50
C MET A 41 -3.35 6.12 -7.42
N VAL A 42 -4.05 6.40 -6.32
CA VAL A 42 -5.46 6.05 -6.17
C VAL A 42 -6.28 6.96 -7.09
N SER A 43 -6.92 6.37 -8.09
CA SER A 43 -7.76 7.06 -9.07
C SER A 43 -9.01 7.66 -8.42
N ALA A 44 -9.68 8.58 -9.12
CA ALA A 44 -10.97 9.16 -8.73
C ALA A 44 -12.02 8.10 -8.33
N ASP A 45 -12.00 6.97 -9.04
CA ASP A 45 -12.86 5.81 -8.83
C ASP A 45 -12.51 5.00 -7.57
N GLY A 46 -11.39 5.31 -6.91
CA GLY A 46 -10.91 4.61 -5.74
C GLY A 46 -10.06 3.38 -6.02
N ASN A 47 -9.60 3.23 -7.26
CA ASN A 47 -8.81 2.08 -7.70
C ASN A 47 -7.36 2.50 -7.94
N ILE A 48 -6.42 1.61 -7.60
CA ILE A 48 -5.00 1.76 -7.98
C ILE A 48 -4.69 0.89 -9.17
N ALA A 49 -4.03 1.45 -10.17
CA ALA A 49 -3.57 0.69 -11.33
C ALA A 49 -2.15 0.18 -11.05
N VAL A 50 -2.01 -1.13 -10.88
CA VAL A 50 -0.73 -1.77 -10.57
C VAL A 50 -0.38 -2.71 -11.71
N PRO A 51 0.56 -2.36 -12.60
CA PRO A 51 0.84 -3.13 -13.82
C PRO A 51 0.97 -4.66 -13.64
N PRO A 52 1.63 -5.19 -12.59
CA PRO A 52 1.73 -6.65 -12.42
C PRO A 52 0.45 -7.34 -11.93
N ILE A 53 -0.57 -6.61 -11.47
CA ILE A 53 -1.79 -7.18 -10.86
C ILE A 53 -3.07 -6.72 -11.55
N GLY A 54 -3.07 -5.50 -12.12
CA GLY A 54 -4.22 -4.83 -12.70
C GLY A 54 -4.76 -3.71 -11.82
N ALA A 55 -6.02 -3.33 -12.06
CA ALA A 55 -6.72 -2.36 -11.25
C ALA A 55 -7.23 -3.00 -9.96
N VAL A 56 -6.79 -2.50 -8.80
CA VAL A 56 -7.22 -3.01 -7.49
C VAL A 56 -8.02 -1.92 -6.77
N PRO A 57 -9.27 -2.20 -6.35
CA PRO A 57 -10.05 -1.26 -5.56
C PRO A 57 -9.46 -1.15 -4.16
N VAL A 58 -9.04 0.06 -3.79
CA VAL A 58 -8.42 0.37 -2.49
C VAL A 58 -9.08 1.54 -1.77
N ALA A 59 -10.03 2.23 -2.40
CA ALA A 59 -10.77 3.32 -1.76
C ALA A 59 -11.50 2.82 -0.52
N GLY A 60 -11.29 3.55 0.58
CA GLY A 60 -11.88 3.23 1.86
C GLY A 60 -11.29 1.99 2.53
N LEU A 61 -10.38 1.25 1.87
CA LEU A 61 -9.64 0.17 2.50
C LEU A 61 -8.46 0.73 3.29
N THR A 62 -8.13 0.05 4.36
CA THR A 62 -6.86 0.30 5.06
C THR A 62 -5.68 -0.18 4.21
N VAL A 63 -4.48 0.34 4.47
CA VAL A 63 -3.25 -0.12 3.80
C VAL A 63 -3.07 -1.63 3.94
N LEU A 64 -3.43 -2.20 5.09
CA LEU A 64 -3.37 -3.64 5.37
C LEU A 64 -4.37 -4.44 4.53
N GLU A 65 -5.63 -3.98 4.44
CA GLU A 65 -6.65 -4.62 3.60
C GLU A 65 -6.31 -4.54 2.12
N ALA A 66 -5.83 -3.38 1.66
CA ALA A 66 -5.33 -3.19 0.31
C ALA A 66 -4.17 -4.14 0.02
N GLN A 67 -3.17 -4.20 0.89
CA GLN A 67 -2.05 -5.14 0.77
C GLN A 67 -2.53 -6.58 0.73
N THR A 68 -3.45 -6.98 1.61
CA THR A 68 -3.96 -8.36 1.66
C THR A 68 -4.67 -8.72 0.36
N ARG A 69 -5.56 -7.85 -0.14
CA ARG A 69 -6.23 -8.06 -1.44
C ARG A 69 -5.24 -8.16 -2.59
N MET A 70 -4.27 -7.26 -2.63
CA MET A 70 -3.24 -7.26 -3.67
C MET A 70 -2.40 -8.53 -3.61
N THR A 71 -1.98 -8.96 -2.42
CA THR A 71 -1.23 -10.20 -2.21
C THR A 71 -2.03 -11.43 -2.65
N GLU A 72 -3.34 -11.48 -2.36
CA GLU A 72 -4.21 -12.57 -2.82
C GLU A 72 -4.34 -12.61 -4.35
N LEU A 73 -4.41 -11.44 -5.00
CA LEU A 73 -4.40 -11.35 -6.46
C LEU A 73 -3.01 -11.66 -7.07
N ALA A 74 -1.93 -11.38 -6.35
CA ALA A 74 -0.55 -11.61 -6.79
C ALA A 74 -0.09 -13.06 -6.60
N LYS A 75 -0.56 -13.74 -5.54
CA LYS A 75 -0.26 -15.16 -5.24
C LYS A 75 -0.37 -16.12 -6.42
N PRO A 76 -1.46 -16.10 -7.22
CA PRO A 76 -1.59 -16.99 -8.38
C PRO A 76 -0.66 -16.59 -9.54
N LEU A 77 -0.28 -15.31 -9.65
CA LEU A 77 0.62 -14.80 -10.69
C LEU A 77 2.09 -15.11 -10.34
N PHE A 78 2.46 -14.92 -9.08
CA PHE A 78 3.81 -15.12 -8.58
C PHE A 78 3.79 -15.92 -7.27
N ARG A 79 4.11 -17.22 -7.38
CA ARG A 79 4.06 -18.19 -6.27
C ARG A 79 5.00 -17.88 -5.08
N TYR A 80 5.97 -16.98 -5.27
CA TYR A 80 6.98 -16.57 -4.28
C TYR A 80 7.31 -15.08 -4.37
N LEU A 81 6.26 -14.25 -4.38
CA LEU A 81 6.36 -12.80 -4.36
C LEU A 81 5.90 -12.28 -3.01
N ASP A 82 6.75 -11.49 -2.36
CA ASP A 82 6.35 -10.67 -1.24
C ASP A 82 5.84 -9.32 -1.76
N LEU A 83 4.58 -9.00 -1.46
CA LEU A 83 3.96 -7.75 -1.84
C LEU A 83 3.79 -6.87 -0.60
N THR A 84 4.49 -5.74 -0.62
CA THR A 84 4.42 -4.72 0.41
C THR A 84 3.81 -3.46 -0.17
N VAL A 85 2.75 -2.95 0.46
CA VAL A 85 2.14 -1.66 0.10
C VAL A 85 2.59 -0.64 1.13
N SER A 86 3.21 0.43 0.67
CA SER A 86 3.64 1.55 1.49
C SER A 86 2.99 2.82 0.98
N LEU A 87 2.34 3.57 1.87
CA LEU A 87 1.86 4.89 1.50
C LEU A 87 3.04 5.87 1.54
N ILE A 88 3.40 6.41 0.38
CA ILE A 88 4.54 7.33 0.22
C ILE A 88 4.11 8.79 0.11
N GLY A 89 2.83 9.04 -0.19
CA GLY A 89 2.25 10.36 -0.18
C GLY A 89 0.77 10.28 0.15
N THR A 90 0.37 10.84 1.29
CA THR A 90 -1.04 11.19 1.51
C THR A 90 -1.31 12.46 0.71
N ARG A 91 -2.47 12.57 0.08
CA ARG A 91 -2.90 13.76 -0.68
C ARG A 91 -2.30 15.07 -0.14
N SER A 92 -1.45 15.69 -0.96
CA SER A 92 -1.15 17.12 -0.88
C SER A 92 -2.38 17.85 -1.41
N PHE A 93 -3.07 18.55 -0.50
CA PHE A 93 -4.14 19.54 -0.67
C PHE A 93 -5.03 19.43 -1.92
#